data_AF-A0A345SSX6-F1
#
_entry.id   AF-A0A345SSX6-F1
#
_cell.length_a   1.000
_cell.length_b   1.000
_cell.length_c   1.000
_cell.angle_alpha   90.00
_cell.angle_beta   90.00
_cell.angle_gamma   90.00
#
_symmetry.space_group_name_H-M   'P 1'
#
loop_
_entity.id
_entity.type
_entity.pdbx_description
1 polymer ?
#
loop_
_entity_poly.entity_id
_entity_poly.type
_entity_poly.pdbx_seq_one_letter_code
_entity_poly.pdbx_strand_id
1 'polypeptide(L)'
;MSKKRIMACLSAAAFAGALAVAVPAGSASAADCAAAWNAATAYTGGAAVSYGGHNWSAKWWTQNETPGGASGVWTDQGTCGSGGGGGSGSECSHPDWVAGRWYATGDIVRYTNGGLYRATHDNPGYDPVISTWYWEPYSCGSGSTGGGGTPPSQGGFVVSEAQFNQMFPGRNSFYSYSGLTAALGAYPGFATTGSDTVKKQEAAAFLANVSHETGGLVYVVEQNTANYPHYCDTGQPYGCPAGQAAYYGRGPIQLSWNFNYKAAGDALGIDLLHNPNLVQTDSAVAWKTALWYWNTQTGPGTMTPHNAIVNGRGFGETIRSINGSLECNGRNPAQVQSRIDAYQRFTQILGTTPGSNLTC
;
A
#
# COMPACT_ATOMS: atom_id res chain seq x y z
N MET A 1 16.05 69.93 -84.07
CA MET A 1 15.37 68.62 -84.21
C MET A 1 15.41 67.90 -82.87
N SER A 2 14.27 67.38 -82.39
CA SER A 2 14.07 66.25 -81.44
C SER A 2 15.09 66.04 -80.29
N LYS A 3 14.73 65.78 -79.03
CA LYS A 3 13.53 65.14 -78.47
C LYS A 3 13.61 65.21 -76.94
N LYS A 4 12.45 65.50 -76.33
CA LYS A 4 11.87 64.96 -75.09
C LYS A 4 12.69 64.96 -73.77
N ARG A 5 12.14 65.80 -72.88
CA ARG A 5 12.20 65.83 -71.41
C ARG A 5 11.85 64.49 -70.75
N ILE A 6 12.39 64.26 -69.54
CA ILE A 6 11.73 63.95 -68.24
C ILE A 6 12.88 63.74 -67.21
N MET A 7 13.17 64.70 -66.32
CA MET A 7 12.66 64.90 -64.94
C MET A 7 13.10 63.80 -63.95
N ALA A 8 14.06 64.11 -63.05
CA ALA A 8 13.89 64.27 -61.57
C ALA A 8 14.66 63.13 -60.86
N CYS A 9 15.22 63.20 -59.65
CA CYS A 9 15.41 64.20 -58.60
C CYS A 9 16.48 63.63 -57.62
N LEU A 10 17.24 64.54 -56.99
CA LEU A 10 17.69 64.55 -55.58
C LEU A 10 18.16 63.25 -54.87
N SER A 11 19.48 63.20 -54.63
CA SER A 11 20.19 62.96 -53.36
C SER A 11 19.48 62.28 -52.18
N ALA A 12 20.08 61.21 -51.62
CA ALA A 12 20.18 60.97 -50.17
C ALA A 12 21.21 59.88 -49.84
N ALA A 13 21.91 60.07 -48.72
CA ALA A 13 23.02 59.29 -48.19
C ALA A 13 22.67 57.84 -47.82
N ALA A 14 23.63 56.93 -48.02
CA ALA A 14 23.56 55.55 -47.58
C ALA A 14 24.04 55.41 -46.12
N PHE A 15 23.15 54.98 -45.23
CA PHE A 15 23.50 54.38 -43.94
C PHE A 15 23.21 52.89 -44.02
N ALA A 16 24.25 52.06 -43.86
CA ALA A 16 24.14 50.61 -43.80
C ALA A 16 23.69 50.19 -42.39
N GLY A 17 22.43 49.80 -42.23
CA GLY A 17 21.92 49.08 -41.06
C GLY A 17 21.74 47.60 -41.40
N ALA A 18 22.48 46.72 -40.73
CA ALA A 18 22.32 45.28 -40.85
C ALA A 18 20.98 44.84 -40.25
N LEU A 19 20.08 44.31 -41.09
CA LEU A 19 18.83 43.69 -40.65
C LEU A 19 19.08 42.19 -40.43
N ALA A 20 19.26 41.78 -39.18
CA ALA A 20 19.22 40.37 -38.81
C ALA A 20 17.76 39.89 -38.88
N VAL A 21 17.43 39.07 -39.88
CA VAL A 21 16.15 38.36 -39.94
C VAL A 21 16.19 37.26 -38.87
N ALA A 22 15.51 37.49 -37.75
CA ALA A 22 15.20 36.43 -36.80
C ALA A 22 14.14 35.53 -37.42
N VAL A 23 14.53 34.34 -37.86
CA VAL A 23 13.59 33.24 -38.13
C VAL A 23 12.99 32.86 -36.77
N PRO A 24 11.65 32.81 -36.61
CA PRO A 24 11.07 32.23 -35.40
C PRO A 24 11.48 30.76 -35.35
N ALA A 25 12.29 30.38 -34.37
CA ALA A 25 12.44 28.98 -34.01
C ALA A 25 11.05 28.50 -33.60
N GLY A 26 10.42 27.68 -34.45
CA GLY A 26 9.20 26.99 -34.08
C GLY A 26 9.51 26.14 -32.85
N SER A 27 8.85 26.43 -31.74
CA SER A 27 8.88 25.60 -30.54
C SER A 27 8.46 24.18 -30.95
N ALA A 28 9.38 23.23 -30.94
CA ALA A 28 9.03 21.83 -31.08
C ALA A 28 8.11 21.48 -29.90
N SER A 29 6.84 21.20 -30.16
CA SER A 29 5.93 20.70 -29.13
C SER A 29 6.47 19.36 -28.63
N ALA A 30 6.62 19.20 -27.32
CA ALA A 30 7.00 17.92 -26.73
C ALA A 30 6.00 16.83 -27.17
N ALA A 31 6.52 15.63 -27.43
CA ALA A 31 5.69 14.51 -27.87
C ALA A 31 4.66 14.14 -26.78
N ASP A 32 3.53 13.55 -27.18
CA ASP A 32 2.55 13.05 -26.21
C ASP A 32 3.19 11.96 -25.32
N CYS A 33 2.81 11.94 -24.03
CA CYS A 33 3.30 10.89 -23.14
C CYS A 33 2.68 9.53 -23.49
N ALA A 34 3.52 8.52 -23.56
CA ALA A 34 3.11 7.13 -23.60
C ALA A 34 2.43 6.72 -22.28
N ALA A 35 1.85 5.52 -22.22
CA ALA A 35 1.25 5.00 -21.00
C ALA A 35 2.26 4.99 -19.83
N ALA A 36 1.81 5.34 -18.63
CA ALA A 36 2.68 5.42 -17.47
C ALA A 36 3.35 4.07 -17.17
N TRP A 37 4.65 4.09 -16.84
CA TRP A 37 5.37 2.90 -16.42
C TRP A 37 4.75 2.30 -15.15
N ASN A 38 4.60 0.99 -15.11
CA ASN A 38 4.04 0.25 -14.01
C ASN A 38 5.00 -0.88 -13.61
N ALA A 39 5.44 -0.88 -12.36
CA ALA A 39 6.36 -1.86 -11.78
C ALA A 39 5.89 -3.32 -11.93
N ALA A 40 4.58 -3.58 -11.93
CA ALA A 40 4.01 -4.91 -12.03
C ALA A 40 3.89 -5.43 -13.48
N THR A 41 4.05 -4.57 -14.48
CA THR A 41 3.91 -4.94 -15.89
C THR A 41 5.25 -5.44 -16.44
N ALA A 42 5.21 -6.58 -17.13
CA ALA A 42 6.36 -7.05 -17.91
C ALA A 42 6.36 -6.38 -19.30
N TYR A 43 7.45 -5.74 -19.65
CA TYR A 43 7.66 -5.04 -20.91
C TYR A 43 8.66 -5.80 -21.78
N THR A 44 8.38 -5.94 -23.08
CA THR A 44 9.30 -6.53 -24.05
C THR A 44 10.17 -5.46 -24.73
N GLY A 45 11.26 -5.86 -25.40
CA GLY A 45 12.11 -4.93 -26.14
C GLY A 45 11.31 -4.11 -27.15
N GLY A 46 11.51 -2.79 -27.14
CA GLY A 46 10.80 -1.80 -27.94
C GLY A 46 9.56 -1.18 -27.27
N ALA A 47 9.08 -1.72 -26.14
CA ALA A 47 7.92 -1.17 -25.44
C ALA A 47 8.18 0.27 -24.95
N ALA A 48 7.18 1.15 -25.12
CA ALA A 48 7.27 2.56 -24.75
C ALA A 48 6.40 2.91 -23.53
N VAL A 49 6.94 3.67 -22.58
CA VAL A 49 6.26 4.10 -21.35
C VAL A 49 6.63 5.55 -20.99
N SER A 50 5.82 6.23 -20.19
CA SER A 50 6.18 7.52 -19.58
C SER A 50 6.57 7.37 -18.11
N TYR A 51 7.62 8.07 -17.70
CA TYR A 51 8.10 8.13 -16.31
C TYR A 51 8.92 9.40 -16.10
N GLY A 52 8.65 10.16 -15.03
CA GLY A 52 9.39 11.38 -14.71
C GLY A 52 9.28 12.49 -15.76
N GLY A 53 8.17 12.58 -16.50
CA GLY A 53 7.97 13.59 -17.56
C GLY A 53 8.70 13.30 -18.88
N HIS A 54 9.26 12.10 -19.02
CA HIS A 54 9.94 11.63 -20.23
C HIS A 54 9.25 10.37 -20.75
N ASN A 55 9.35 10.15 -22.06
CA ASN A 55 9.07 8.86 -22.67
C ASN A 55 10.32 7.99 -22.66
N TRP A 56 10.15 6.69 -22.47
CA TRP A 56 11.22 5.71 -22.35
C TRP A 56 10.92 4.49 -23.21
N SER A 57 11.95 3.88 -23.81
CA SER A 57 11.82 2.64 -24.59
C SER A 57 12.67 1.51 -23.98
N ALA A 58 12.08 0.34 -23.77
CA ALA A 58 12.76 -0.83 -23.22
C ALA A 58 13.73 -1.42 -24.25
N LYS A 59 14.98 -1.70 -23.88
CA LYS A 59 15.96 -2.35 -24.77
C LYS A 59 15.73 -3.86 -24.92
N TRP A 60 15.26 -4.50 -23.86
CA TRP A 60 14.97 -5.94 -23.78
C TRP A 60 13.86 -6.17 -22.74
N TRP A 61 13.53 -7.44 -22.48
CA TRP A 61 12.50 -7.81 -21.51
C TRP A 61 12.83 -7.27 -20.11
N THR A 62 11.85 -6.64 -19.44
CA THR A 62 12.01 -6.05 -18.11
C THR A 62 10.71 -6.04 -17.32
N GLN A 63 10.80 -6.19 -16.01
CA GLN A 63 9.70 -6.01 -15.06
C GLN A 63 10.27 -5.42 -13.77
N ASN A 64 9.56 -4.45 -13.18
CA ASN A 64 9.96 -3.79 -11.93
C ASN A 64 11.35 -3.08 -11.97
N GLU A 65 11.86 -2.74 -13.15
CA GLU A 65 13.06 -1.89 -13.28
C GLU A 65 12.65 -0.49 -13.75
N THR A 66 12.93 0.50 -12.93
CA THR A 66 12.48 1.88 -13.13
C THR A 66 13.19 2.55 -14.31
N PRO A 67 12.46 3.24 -15.22
CA PRO A 67 13.09 4.05 -16.26
C PRO A 67 14.00 5.15 -15.70
N GLY A 68 15.19 5.31 -16.27
CA GLY A 68 16.25 6.19 -15.74
C GLY A 68 17.02 5.62 -14.55
N GLY A 69 16.69 4.40 -14.08
CA GLY A 69 17.41 3.70 -13.01
C GLY A 69 18.76 3.11 -13.45
N ALA A 70 19.52 2.64 -12.46
CA ALA A 70 20.89 2.14 -12.66
C ALA A 70 21.00 0.87 -13.53
N SER A 71 19.89 0.16 -13.80
CA SER A 71 19.90 -1.06 -14.61
C SER A 71 20.15 -0.80 -16.10
N GLY A 72 19.95 0.43 -16.58
CA GLY A 72 20.26 0.83 -17.96
C GLY A 72 19.36 0.19 -19.03
N VAL A 73 18.26 -0.47 -18.62
CA VAL A 73 17.33 -1.21 -19.49
C VAL A 73 16.43 -0.29 -20.32
N TRP A 74 16.19 0.94 -19.83
CA TRP A 74 15.36 1.93 -20.49
C TRP A 74 16.20 2.98 -21.23
N THR A 75 15.79 3.32 -22.43
CA THR A 75 16.39 4.39 -23.26
C THR A 75 15.47 5.60 -23.25
N ASP A 76 15.94 6.75 -22.77
CA ASP A 76 15.20 8.01 -22.79
C ASP A 76 14.88 8.42 -24.24
N GLN A 77 13.62 8.79 -24.50
CA GLN A 77 13.09 9.21 -25.80
C GLN A 77 12.75 10.71 -25.84
N GLY A 78 13.12 11.45 -24.80
CA GLY A 78 12.84 12.88 -24.63
C GLY A 78 11.65 13.17 -23.74
N THR A 79 11.50 14.47 -23.44
CA THR A 79 10.39 14.99 -22.65
C THR A 79 9.06 14.77 -23.34
N CYS A 80 8.03 14.50 -22.54
CA CYS A 80 6.67 14.34 -23.03
C CYS A 80 5.68 15.20 -22.25
N GLY A 81 4.58 15.61 -22.92
CA GLY A 81 3.53 16.46 -22.35
C GLY A 81 3.62 17.94 -22.78
N SER A 82 2.46 18.57 -22.98
CA SER A 82 2.36 19.89 -23.64
C SER A 82 2.99 21.03 -22.83
N GLY A 83 3.97 21.70 -23.44
CA GLY A 83 4.39 23.05 -23.07
C GLY A 83 3.37 24.10 -23.55
N GLY A 84 2.92 24.96 -22.63
CA GLY A 84 2.00 26.08 -22.84
C GLY A 84 0.86 26.00 -21.80
N GLY A 85 0.65 26.91 -20.85
CA GLY A 85 0.97 28.33 -20.80
C GLY A 85 -0.33 29.07 -20.45
N GLY A 86 -0.56 29.34 -19.16
CA GLY A 86 -1.52 30.33 -18.66
C GLY A 86 -2.79 29.80 -17.97
N GLY A 87 -2.91 30.05 -16.65
CA GLY A 87 -4.20 30.12 -15.95
C GLY A 87 -4.27 29.44 -14.57
N SER A 88 -4.01 30.21 -13.50
CA SER A 88 -4.38 30.01 -12.07
C SER A 88 -4.10 28.66 -11.39
N GLY A 89 -3.16 28.64 -10.43
CA GLY A 89 -2.95 27.51 -9.52
C GLY A 89 -1.82 27.72 -8.50
N SER A 90 -1.74 28.90 -7.89
CA SER A 90 -0.72 29.24 -6.90
C SER A 90 -1.18 28.92 -5.47
N GLU A 91 -1.19 27.66 -5.05
CA GLU A 91 -1.41 27.36 -3.61
C GLU A 91 -0.59 26.19 -3.04
N CYS A 92 0.47 25.69 -3.71
CA CYS A 92 1.37 24.76 -3.02
C CYS A 92 2.75 24.53 -3.62
N SER A 93 3.60 25.55 -3.54
CA SER A 93 5.02 25.40 -3.85
C SER A 93 5.81 25.30 -2.55
N HIS A 94 6.38 24.12 -2.26
CA HIS A 94 7.26 23.85 -1.13
C HIS A 94 8.63 23.35 -1.61
N PRO A 95 9.71 23.63 -0.85
CA PRO A 95 11.06 23.20 -1.22
C PRO A 95 11.21 21.69 -1.20
N ASP A 96 12.11 21.15 -2.03
CA ASP A 96 12.44 19.73 -1.99
C ASP A 96 13.16 19.36 -0.69
N TRP A 97 12.88 18.15 -0.19
CA TRP A 97 13.58 17.59 0.96
C TRP A 97 15.03 17.29 0.61
N VAL A 98 15.92 17.73 1.50
CA VAL A 98 17.36 17.48 1.48
C VAL A 98 17.74 16.61 2.68
N ALA A 99 18.44 15.51 2.42
CA ALA A 99 18.91 14.58 3.44
C ALA A 99 19.88 15.23 4.43
N GLY A 100 19.69 14.98 5.73
CA GLY A 100 20.57 15.48 6.80
C GLY A 100 20.48 16.99 7.08
N ARG A 101 19.56 17.70 6.43
CA ARG A 101 19.25 19.11 6.73
C ARG A 101 18.28 19.18 7.90
N TRP A 102 18.51 20.10 8.85
CA TRP A 102 17.58 20.32 9.95
C TRP A 102 16.28 21.00 9.47
N TYR A 103 15.13 20.51 9.95
CA TYR A 103 13.79 21.04 9.71
C TYR A 103 13.10 21.29 11.04
N ALA A 104 12.52 22.48 11.22
CA ALA A 104 11.74 22.81 12.41
C ALA A 104 10.34 22.20 12.32
N THR A 105 9.71 21.98 13.46
CA THR A 105 8.29 21.59 13.53
C THR A 105 7.43 22.54 12.68
N GLY A 106 6.63 21.99 11.77
CA GLY A 106 5.77 22.72 10.84
C GLY A 106 6.37 22.94 9.44
N ASP A 107 7.66 22.70 9.22
CA ASP A 107 8.28 22.80 7.90
C ASP A 107 7.64 21.80 6.92
N ILE A 108 7.36 22.25 5.70
CA ILE A 108 6.76 21.41 4.65
C ILE A 108 7.76 21.27 3.50
N VAL A 109 7.99 20.04 3.08
CA VAL A 109 8.92 19.67 2.00
C VAL A 109 8.27 18.77 0.97
N ARG A 110 8.75 18.85 -0.28
CA ARG A 110 8.45 17.87 -1.33
C ARG A 110 9.47 16.75 -1.28
N TYR A 111 9.02 15.53 -1.04
CA TYR A 111 9.89 14.37 -1.01
C TYR A 111 10.06 13.75 -2.41
N THR A 112 11.07 12.90 -2.60
CA THR A 112 11.46 12.35 -3.91
C THR A 112 10.37 11.50 -4.57
N ASN A 113 9.39 11.02 -3.79
CA ASN A 113 8.19 10.34 -4.29
C ASN A 113 7.12 11.31 -4.84
N GLY A 114 7.39 12.62 -4.86
CA GLY A 114 6.49 13.67 -5.33
C GLY A 114 5.46 14.14 -4.30
N GLY A 115 5.37 13.49 -3.13
CA GLY A 115 4.48 13.85 -2.03
C GLY A 115 5.00 15.03 -1.21
N LEU A 116 4.09 15.76 -0.56
CA LEU A 116 4.42 16.79 0.40
C LEU A 116 4.35 16.22 1.81
N TYR A 117 5.27 16.62 2.67
CA TYR A 117 5.34 16.17 4.06
C TYR A 117 5.61 17.33 4.98
N ARG A 118 4.88 17.38 6.10
CA ARG A 118 5.04 18.37 7.16
C ARG A 118 5.81 17.77 8.32
N ALA A 119 6.80 18.48 8.84
CA ALA A 119 7.51 18.09 10.05
C ALA A 119 6.58 18.24 11.27
N THR A 120 6.39 17.18 12.05
CA THR A 120 5.55 17.20 13.27
C THR A 120 6.37 17.46 14.54
N HIS A 121 7.69 17.34 14.44
CA HIS A 121 8.67 17.61 15.48
C HIS A 121 9.96 18.15 14.84
N ASP A 122 10.83 18.79 15.63
CA ASP A 122 12.13 19.25 15.15
C ASP A 122 12.98 18.06 14.69
N ASN A 123 13.47 18.13 13.46
CA ASN A 123 13.97 16.99 12.71
C ASN A 123 15.38 17.25 12.16
N PRO A 124 16.39 16.43 12.49
CA PRO A 124 17.77 16.56 11.97
C PRO A 124 17.95 16.19 10.48
N GLY A 125 16.87 16.03 9.72
CA GLY A 125 16.91 15.64 8.31
C GLY A 125 16.72 14.16 8.08
N TYR A 126 15.98 13.49 8.97
CA TYR A 126 15.48 12.14 8.76
C TYR A 126 14.49 12.12 7.61
N ASP A 127 14.34 10.94 7.03
CA ASP A 127 13.62 10.72 5.79
C ASP A 127 12.08 10.72 6.01
N PRO A 128 11.31 11.51 5.24
CA PRO A 128 9.85 11.59 5.28
C PRO A 128 9.06 10.29 5.15
N VAL A 129 9.62 9.26 4.53
CA VAL A 129 8.93 7.96 4.38
C VAL A 129 9.47 6.87 5.30
N ILE A 130 10.59 7.12 5.98
CA ILE A 130 11.16 6.16 6.95
C ILE A 130 10.73 6.51 8.38
N SER A 131 10.62 7.80 8.71
CA SER A 131 10.32 8.25 10.07
C SER A 131 9.05 9.07 10.14
N THR A 132 7.92 8.35 10.28
CA THR A 132 6.59 8.94 10.47
C THR A 132 6.38 9.58 11.85
N TRP A 133 7.40 9.52 12.74
CA TRP A 133 7.41 10.28 13.99
C TRP A 133 7.73 11.76 13.76
N TYR A 134 8.62 12.04 12.80
CA TYR A 134 9.03 13.41 12.48
C TYR A 134 8.26 14.00 11.30
N TRP A 135 7.63 13.17 10.46
CA TRP A 135 6.94 13.61 9.25
C TRP A 135 5.53 13.04 9.12
N GLU A 136 4.62 13.86 8.61
CA GLU A 136 3.28 13.43 8.19
C GLU A 136 2.99 13.92 6.75
N PRO A 137 2.17 13.20 5.96
CA PRO A 137 1.76 13.67 4.65
C PRO A 137 1.01 15.01 4.73
N TYR A 138 1.33 15.92 3.82
CA TYR A 138 0.70 17.23 3.70
C TYR A 138 -0.06 17.35 2.39
N SER A 139 -1.25 17.95 2.45
CA SER A 139 -2.02 18.35 1.29
C SER A 139 -2.41 19.82 1.42
N CYS A 140 -2.50 20.46 0.27
CA CYS A 140 -2.64 21.91 0.18
C CYS A 140 -4.12 22.23 0.10
N GLY A 141 -4.63 22.90 1.12
CA GLY A 141 -6.02 23.32 1.19
C GLY A 141 -6.10 24.71 1.79
N SER A 142 -6.73 25.63 1.04
CA SER A 142 -7.21 26.92 1.49
C SER A 142 -7.89 26.79 2.87
N GLY A 143 -7.45 27.56 3.85
CA GLY A 143 -8.04 27.54 5.17
C GLY A 143 -9.53 27.89 5.14
N SER A 144 -10.37 27.14 5.87
CA SER A 144 -11.22 27.69 6.93
C SER A 144 -11.94 26.57 7.69
N THR A 145 -11.84 26.65 9.03
CA THR A 145 -12.85 26.35 10.05
C THR A 145 -13.86 25.21 9.83
N GLY A 146 -13.71 24.15 10.64
CA GLY A 146 -14.79 23.52 11.41
C GLY A 146 -15.96 22.88 10.66
N GLY A 147 -16.06 21.55 10.72
CA GLY A 147 -17.29 20.82 10.43
C GLY A 147 -17.04 19.45 9.85
N GLY A 148 -17.34 18.40 10.63
CA GLY A 148 -17.14 17.01 10.26
C GLY A 148 -17.79 16.62 8.93
N GLY A 149 -17.05 15.86 8.14
CA GLY A 149 -17.48 15.33 6.85
C GLY A 149 -16.28 14.72 6.14
N THR A 150 -15.95 13.48 6.48
CA THR A 150 -14.90 12.70 5.83
C THR A 150 -15.17 12.60 4.33
N PRO A 151 -14.28 13.05 3.42
CA PRO A 151 -14.42 12.76 2.00
C PRO A 151 -14.06 11.28 1.74
N PRO A 152 -14.74 10.60 0.80
CA PRO A 152 -14.49 9.20 0.51
C PRO A 152 -13.12 9.04 -0.17
N SER A 153 -12.23 8.22 0.40
CA SER A 153 -10.94 7.89 -0.21
C SER A 153 -11.15 7.01 -1.44
N GLN A 154 -10.60 7.40 -2.59
CA GLN A 154 -10.49 6.52 -3.74
C GLN A 154 -9.61 5.29 -3.39
N GLY A 155 -10.18 4.09 -3.45
CA GLY A 155 -9.47 2.81 -3.63
C GLY A 155 -8.50 2.30 -2.56
N GLY A 156 -8.32 2.98 -1.42
CA GLY A 156 -7.38 2.59 -0.36
C GLY A 156 -7.94 1.61 0.68
N PHE A 157 -7.05 0.86 1.35
CA PHE A 157 -7.40 0.06 2.52
C PHE A 157 -7.94 0.95 3.65
N VAL A 158 -9.00 0.52 4.34
CA VAL A 158 -9.72 1.31 5.34
C VAL A 158 -8.96 1.54 6.66
N VAL A 159 -7.81 0.91 6.83
CA VAL A 159 -6.89 1.10 7.96
C VAL A 159 -5.64 1.77 7.44
N SER A 160 -5.34 2.98 7.92
CA SER A 160 -4.07 3.65 7.60
C SER A 160 -2.89 3.02 8.33
N GLU A 161 -1.67 3.30 7.88
CA GLU A 161 -0.46 2.84 8.58
C GLU A 161 -0.38 3.40 10.01
N ALA A 162 -0.78 4.66 10.21
CA ALA A 162 -0.83 5.27 11.54
C ALA A 162 -1.81 4.53 12.47
N GLN A 163 -2.99 4.16 11.97
CA GLN A 163 -3.96 3.36 12.73
C GLN A 163 -3.43 1.95 13.01
N PHE A 164 -2.78 1.30 12.04
CA PHE A 164 -2.12 0.01 12.25
C PHE A 164 -1.03 0.09 13.33
N ASN A 165 -0.20 1.13 13.30
CA ASN A 165 0.82 1.38 14.34
C ASN A 165 0.19 1.63 15.71
N GLN A 166 -0.95 2.34 15.77
CA GLN A 166 -1.71 2.56 17.01
C GLN A 166 -2.33 1.26 17.56
N MET A 167 -2.80 0.38 16.68
CA MET A 167 -3.34 -0.93 17.05
C MET A 167 -2.25 -1.86 17.59
N PHE A 168 -1.04 -1.77 17.05
CA PHE A 168 0.07 -2.70 17.34
C PHE A 168 1.39 -1.97 17.68
N PRO A 169 1.44 -1.27 18.83
CA PRO A 169 2.59 -0.45 19.21
C PRO A 169 3.85 -1.27 19.57
N GLY A 170 3.68 -2.53 19.99
CA GLY A 170 4.76 -3.42 20.40
C GLY A 170 5.08 -4.55 19.41
N ARG A 171 4.55 -4.48 18.18
CA ARG A 171 4.69 -5.59 17.22
C ARG A 171 6.14 -5.91 16.89
N ASN A 172 6.39 -7.16 16.55
CA ASN A 172 7.61 -7.57 15.87
C ASN A 172 7.71 -6.88 14.49
N SER A 173 8.91 -6.41 14.12
CA SER A 173 9.15 -5.73 12.84
C SER A 173 8.85 -6.60 11.61
N PHE A 174 8.80 -7.93 11.78
CA PHE A 174 8.31 -8.88 10.78
C PHE A 174 6.91 -8.50 10.28
N TYR A 175 6.01 -8.06 11.15
CA TYR A 175 4.65 -7.68 10.79
C TYR A 175 4.59 -6.24 10.30
N SER A 176 4.87 -6.05 9.02
CA SER A 176 4.85 -4.73 8.40
C SER A 176 3.46 -4.38 7.84
N TYR A 177 3.12 -3.09 7.83
CA TYR A 177 1.91 -2.60 7.16
C TYR A 177 1.99 -2.82 5.64
N SER A 178 3.19 -2.67 5.06
CA SER A 178 3.44 -2.98 3.65
C SER A 178 3.16 -4.45 3.31
N GLY A 179 3.52 -5.39 4.20
CA GLY A 179 3.20 -6.82 4.04
C GLY A 179 1.69 -7.08 4.07
N LEU A 180 0.96 -6.43 4.97
CA LEU A 180 -0.50 -6.54 5.04
C LEU A 180 -1.14 -6.01 3.76
N THR A 181 -0.77 -4.80 3.34
CA THR A 181 -1.35 -4.17 2.14
C THR A 181 -1.00 -4.92 0.85
N ALA A 182 0.20 -5.48 0.73
CA ALA A 182 0.58 -6.36 -0.38
C ALA A 182 -0.23 -7.66 -0.42
N ALA A 183 -0.74 -8.14 0.72
CA ALA A 183 -1.55 -9.35 0.79
C ALA A 183 -3.03 -9.14 0.41
N LEU A 184 -3.55 -7.92 0.51
CA LEU A 184 -4.98 -7.61 0.27
C LEU A 184 -5.46 -8.03 -1.12
N GLY A 185 -4.60 -7.95 -2.13
CA GLY A 185 -4.92 -8.34 -3.50
C GLY A 185 -5.27 -9.83 -3.67
N ALA A 186 -4.89 -10.69 -2.72
CA ALA A 186 -5.28 -12.10 -2.74
C ALA A 186 -6.78 -12.31 -2.43
N TYR A 187 -7.41 -11.36 -1.74
CA TYR A 187 -8.82 -11.43 -1.33
C TYR A 187 -9.50 -10.07 -1.53
N PRO A 188 -9.85 -9.71 -2.78
CA PRO A 188 -10.33 -8.36 -3.11
C PRO A 188 -11.66 -7.97 -2.46
N GLY A 189 -12.43 -8.93 -1.91
CA GLY A 189 -13.67 -8.68 -1.16
C GLY A 189 -13.46 -8.31 0.31
N PHE A 190 -12.28 -8.59 0.87
CA PHE A 190 -11.94 -8.30 2.27
C PHE A 190 -11.87 -6.79 2.51
N ALA A 191 -12.62 -6.29 3.49
CA ALA A 191 -12.69 -4.88 3.87
C ALA A 191 -13.03 -3.92 2.71
N THR A 192 -13.68 -4.44 1.66
CA THR A 192 -14.19 -3.67 0.51
C THR A 192 -15.68 -3.93 0.25
N THR A 193 -16.27 -4.90 0.96
CA THR A 193 -17.68 -5.30 0.80
C THR A 193 -18.58 -4.59 1.82
N GLY A 194 -19.75 -4.12 1.38
CA GLY A 194 -20.72 -3.42 2.22
C GLY A 194 -20.46 -1.93 2.39
N SER A 195 -21.08 -1.31 3.41
CA SER A 195 -20.87 0.10 3.74
C SER A 195 -19.49 0.34 4.35
N ASP A 196 -19.04 1.59 4.41
CA ASP A 196 -17.76 1.92 5.05
C ASP A 196 -17.71 1.52 6.54
N THR A 197 -18.87 1.53 7.22
CA THR A 197 -19.01 0.97 8.57
C THR A 197 -18.64 -0.51 8.59
N VAL A 198 -19.21 -1.31 7.67
CA VAL A 198 -18.98 -2.77 7.57
C VAL A 198 -17.54 -3.06 7.19
N LYS A 199 -16.97 -2.32 6.23
CA LYS A 199 -15.55 -2.48 5.84
C LYS A 199 -14.60 -2.26 7.03
N LYS A 200 -14.84 -1.20 7.80
CA LYS A 200 -14.05 -0.90 9.02
C LYS A 200 -14.29 -1.93 10.13
N GLN A 201 -15.53 -2.40 10.29
CA GLN A 201 -15.84 -3.49 11.23
C GLN A 201 -15.07 -4.76 10.86
N GLU A 202 -15.05 -5.13 9.58
CA GLU A 202 -14.35 -6.31 9.12
C GLU A 202 -12.84 -6.20 9.36
N ALA A 203 -12.24 -5.06 8.96
CA ALA A 203 -10.82 -4.83 9.19
C ALA A 203 -10.47 -4.86 10.69
N ALA A 204 -11.28 -4.22 11.54
CA ALA A 204 -11.09 -4.26 12.99
C ALA A 204 -11.25 -5.68 13.55
N ALA A 205 -12.23 -6.45 13.08
CA ALA A 205 -12.51 -7.81 13.53
C ALA A 205 -11.37 -8.77 13.17
N PHE A 206 -10.85 -8.67 11.95
CA PHE A 206 -9.69 -9.43 11.50
C PHE A 206 -8.46 -9.10 12.36
N LEU A 207 -8.12 -7.81 12.47
CA LEU A 207 -6.94 -7.37 13.22
C LEU A 207 -7.06 -7.67 14.72
N ALA A 208 -8.25 -7.62 15.30
CA ALA A 208 -8.47 -7.94 16.72
C ALA A 208 -8.24 -9.43 17.01
N ASN A 209 -8.70 -10.33 16.15
CA ASN A 209 -8.40 -11.75 16.28
C ASN A 209 -6.90 -12.01 16.08
N VAL A 210 -6.29 -11.38 15.06
CA VAL A 210 -4.83 -11.44 14.86
C VAL A 210 -4.07 -10.98 16.09
N SER A 211 -4.49 -9.87 16.71
CA SER A 211 -3.92 -9.37 17.96
C SER A 211 -3.99 -10.40 19.07
N HIS A 212 -5.10 -11.14 19.17
CA HIS A 212 -5.27 -12.17 20.17
C HIS A 212 -4.34 -13.37 19.93
N GLU A 213 -4.28 -13.89 18.69
CA GLU A 213 -3.46 -15.06 18.34
C GLU A 213 -1.96 -14.84 18.57
N THR A 214 -1.50 -13.60 18.43
CA THR A 214 -0.06 -13.27 18.35
C THR A 214 0.44 -12.43 19.52
N GLY A 215 -0.41 -12.14 20.51
CA GLY A 215 -0.08 -11.23 21.61
C GLY A 215 0.21 -9.81 21.13
N GLY A 216 -0.62 -9.28 20.22
CA GLY A 216 -0.45 -7.96 19.63
C GLY A 216 0.65 -7.90 18.57
N LEU A 217 0.77 -8.96 17.76
CA LEU A 217 1.81 -9.16 16.75
C LEU A 217 3.24 -9.21 17.33
N VAL A 218 3.39 -9.54 18.62
CA VAL A 218 4.71 -9.73 19.24
C VAL A 218 5.34 -11.05 18.78
N TYR A 219 4.52 -12.09 18.63
CA TYR A 219 4.99 -13.44 18.29
C TYR A 219 4.76 -13.78 16.83
N VAL A 220 5.82 -14.24 16.15
CA VAL A 220 5.77 -14.75 14.77
C VAL A 220 5.49 -16.24 14.72
N VAL A 221 5.90 -16.96 15.76
CA VAL A 221 5.79 -18.42 15.87
C VAL A 221 5.18 -18.78 17.21
N GLU A 222 4.57 -19.97 17.30
CA GLU A 222 4.13 -20.56 18.54
C GLU A 222 5.27 -20.65 19.55
N GLN A 223 5.02 -20.25 20.80
CA GLN A 223 6.06 -20.16 21.82
C GLN A 223 6.37 -21.50 22.50
N ASN A 224 5.37 -22.39 22.64
CA ASN A 224 5.58 -23.68 23.28
C ASN A 224 6.16 -24.70 22.30
N THR A 225 7.49 -24.71 22.18
CA THR A 225 8.22 -25.59 21.26
C THR A 225 8.00 -27.09 21.52
N ALA A 226 7.59 -27.48 22.74
CA ALA A 226 7.24 -28.86 23.06
C ALA A 226 6.02 -29.37 22.26
N ASN A 227 5.14 -28.46 21.82
CA ASN A 227 3.96 -28.81 21.03
C ASN A 227 4.26 -29.02 19.55
N TYR A 228 5.43 -28.58 19.04
CA TYR A 228 5.69 -28.55 17.60
C TYR A 228 5.48 -29.90 16.89
N PRO A 229 5.85 -31.06 17.47
CA PRO A 229 5.62 -32.36 16.85
C PRO A 229 4.15 -32.79 16.77
N HIS A 230 3.21 -32.09 17.43
CA HIS A 230 1.79 -32.45 17.44
C HIS A 230 1.08 -32.11 16.12
N TYR A 231 1.57 -31.14 15.37
CA TYR A 231 0.88 -30.57 14.21
C TYR A 231 1.12 -31.33 12.89
N CYS A 232 1.51 -32.59 12.99
CA CYS A 232 1.65 -33.48 11.84
C CYS A 232 0.55 -34.54 11.89
N ASP A 233 -0.48 -34.37 11.07
CA ASP A 233 -1.45 -35.43 10.81
C ASP A 233 -0.87 -36.42 9.80
N THR A 234 -0.35 -37.54 10.32
CA THR A 234 0.22 -38.63 9.52
C THR A 234 -0.84 -39.43 8.75
N GLY A 235 -2.13 -39.21 9.02
CA GLY A 235 -3.23 -39.80 8.26
C GLY A 235 -3.44 -39.13 6.89
N GLN A 236 -2.88 -37.94 6.67
CA GLN A 236 -2.94 -37.26 5.38
C GLN A 236 -2.07 -38.00 4.34
N PRO A 237 -2.56 -38.21 3.09
CA PRO A 237 -1.82 -38.95 2.07
C PRO A 237 -0.51 -38.28 1.63
N TYR A 238 -0.41 -36.95 1.81
CA TYR A 238 0.80 -36.18 1.55
C TYR A 238 1.75 -36.10 2.75
N GLY A 239 1.34 -36.62 3.92
CA GLY A 239 2.15 -36.66 5.13
C GLY A 239 2.68 -35.28 5.56
N CYS A 240 3.94 -35.28 6.01
CA CYS A 240 4.61 -34.13 6.61
C CYS A 240 6.00 -33.92 5.99
N PRO A 241 6.09 -33.54 4.70
CA PRO A 241 7.35 -33.52 3.96
C PRO A 241 8.40 -32.55 4.50
N ALA A 242 7.99 -31.42 5.11
CA ALA A 242 8.90 -30.51 5.80
C ALA A 242 9.41 -31.03 7.18
N GLY A 243 8.92 -32.18 7.63
CA GLY A 243 9.25 -32.79 8.92
C GLY A 243 8.09 -32.82 9.92
N GLN A 244 8.11 -33.76 10.86
CA GLN A 244 7.04 -33.96 11.84
C GLN A 244 6.79 -32.73 12.73
N ALA A 245 7.85 -32.00 13.08
CA ALA A 245 7.78 -30.81 13.92
C ALA A 245 7.77 -29.49 13.13
N ALA A 246 7.34 -29.50 11.87
CA ALA A 246 7.47 -28.34 10.97
C ALA A 246 6.20 -27.51 10.80
N TYR A 247 5.04 -27.95 11.30
CA TYR A 247 3.73 -27.33 11.04
C TYR A 247 3.09 -26.67 12.27
N TYR A 248 3.91 -26.24 13.21
CA TYR A 248 3.50 -25.42 14.35
C TYR A 248 2.95 -24.06 13.93
N GLY A 249 2.32 -23.35 14.88
CA GLY A 249 1.68 -22.07 14.63
C GLY A 249 2.64 -21.00 14.13
N ARG A 250 2.30 -20.36 12.98
CA ARG A 250 3.05 -19.21 12.44
C ARG A 250 2.14 -18.10 11.95
N GLY A 251 2.65 -16.88 11.99
CA GLY A 251 2.03 -15.71 11.38
C GLY A 251 0.77 -15.21 12.09
N PRO A 252 0.01 -14.30 11.45
CA PRO A 252 -1.03 -13.51 12.11
C PRO A 252 -2.21 -14.34 12.67
N ILE A 253 -2.48 -15.51 12.09
CA ILE A 253 -3.54 -16.44 12.52
C ILE A 253 -2.98 -17.70 13.19
N GLN A 254 -1.67 -17.74 13.47
CA GLN A 254 -1.00 -18.93 14.01
C GLN A 254 -1.32 -20.21 13.20
N LEU A 255 -1.16 -20.13 11.88
CA LEU A 255 -1.44 -21.24 10.95
C LEU A 255 -0.71 -22.51 11.43
N SER A 256 -1.47 -23.56 11.70
CA SER A 256 -1.01 -24.81 12.32
C SER A 256 -1.57 -26.00 11.56
N TRP A 257 -0.91 -27.16 11.65
CA TRP A 257 -1.23 -28.43 10.98
C TRP A 257 -0.87 -28.52 9.48
N ASN A 258 -0.21 -29.62 9.10
CA ASN A 258 0.19 -29.92 7.72
C ASN A 258 -0.97 -29.76 6.70
N PHE A 259 -2.18 -30.18 7.04
CA PHE A 259 -3.33 -30.03 6.15
C PHE A 259 -3.75 -28.58 5.91
N ASN A 260 -3.59 -27.68 6.90
CA ASN A 260 -3.87 -26.27 6.71
C ASN A 260 -2.77 -25.58 5.90
N TYR A 261 -1.50 -25.94 6.12
CA TYR A 261 -0.40 -25.46 5.27
C TYR A 261 -0.60 -25.90 3.81
N LYS A 262 -1.04 -27.14 3.58
CA LYS A 262 -1.40 -27.63 2.23
C LYS A 262 -2.56 -26.81 1.63
N ALA A 263 -3.67 -26.69 2.34
CA ALA A 263 -4.86 -26.01 1.83
C ALA A 263 -4.62 -24.50 1.57
N ALA A 264 -3.92 -23.83 2.47
CA ALA A 264 -3.52 -22.43 2.28
C ALA A 264 -2.57 -22.28 1.10
N GLY A 265 -1.59 -23.18 0.99
CA GLY A 265 -0.62 -23.16 -0.10
C GLY A 265 -1.28 -23.34 -1.48
N ASP A 266 -2.18 -24.30 -1.60
CA ASP A 266 -2.95 -24.54 -2.83
C ASP A 266 -3.77 -23.31 -3.24
N ALA A 267 -4.46 -22.68 -2.28
CA ALA A 267 -5.31 -21.52 -2.55
C ALA A 267 -4.50 -20.27 -2.95
N LEU A 268 -3.29 -20.13 -2.42
CA LEU A 268 -2.42 -18.96 -2.63
C LEU A 268 -1.42 -19.15 -3.78
N GLY A 269 -1.29 -20.37 -4.31
CA GLY A 269 -0.26 -20.73 -5.30
C GLY A 269 1.15 -20.71 -4.71
N ILE A 270 1.32 -21.06 -3.44
CA ILE A 270 2.59 -21.05 -2.71
C ILE A 270 2.77 -22.42 -2.05
N ASP A 271 3.88 -23.12 -2.29
CA ASP A 271 4.11 -24.44 -1.70
C ASP A 271 4.49 -24.37 -0.21
N LEU A 272 3.48 -24.12 0.62
CA LEU A 272 3.60 -24.01 2.07
C LEU A 272 3.70 -25.37 2.77
N LEU A 273 3.30 -26.46 2.12
CA LEU A 273 3.45 -27.80 2.68
C LEU A 273 4.94 -28.17 2.75
N HIS A 274 5.71 -27.96 1.68
CA HIS A 274 7.15 -28.23 1.69
C HIS A 274 7.96 -27.09 2.30
N ASN A 275 7.46 -25.85 2.24
CA ASN A 275 8.16 -24.65 2.71
C ASN A 275 7.37 -23.88 3.79
N PRO A 276 7.01 -24.51 4.92
CA PRO A 276 6.16 -23.87 5.94
C PRO A 276 6.84 -22.66 6.60
N ASN A 277 8.19 -22.59 6.55
CA ASN A 277 8.95 -21.46 7.09
C ASN A 277 8.68 -20.14 6.36
N LEU A 278 8.14 -20.15 5.12
CA LEU A 278 7.76 -18.93 4.42
C LEU A 278 6.79 -18.07 5.25
N VAL A 279 5.91 -18.69 6.05
CA VAL A 279 4.94 -18.00 6.92
C VAL A 279 5.62 -17.24 8.07
N GLN A 280 6.87 -17.55 8.41
CA GLN A 280 7.65 -16.82 9.43
C GLN A 280 8.83 -16.01 8.86
N THR A 281 9.08 -16.07 7.56
CA THR A 281 10.19 -15.33 6.92
C THR A 281 9.73 -14.32 5.88
N ASP A 282 8.52 -14.45 5.35
CA ASP A 282 7.92 -13.50 4.41
C ASP A 282 6.62 -12.91 5.01
N SER A 283 6.65 -11.61 5.27
CA SER A 283 5.53 -10.88 5.88
C SER A 283 4.26 -10.95 5.04
N ALA A 284 4.38 -10.80 3.71
CA ALA A 284 3.22 -10.80 2.81
C ALA A 284 2.63 -12.21 2.72
N VAL A 285 3.46 -13.26 2.70
CA VAL A 285 2.97 -14.65 2.78
C VAL A 285 2.22 -14.89 4.08
N ALA A 286 2.75 -14.43 5.21
CA ALA A 286 2.09 -14.56 6.51
C ALA A 286 0.72 -13.86 6.55
N TRP A 287 0.62 -12.65 5.99
CA TRP A 287 -0.67 -11.96 5.88
C TRP A 287 -1.63 -12.64 4.92
N LYS A 288 -1.15 -13.19 3.81
CA LYS A 288 -1.97 -13.98 2.87
C LYS A 288 -2.56 -15.22 3.53
N THR A 289 -1.84 -15.93 4.40
CA THR A 289 -2.40 -17.10 5.10
C THR A 289 -3.49 -16.70 6.10
N ALA A 290 -3.33 -15.58 6.79
CA ALA A 290 -4.37 -15.06 7.68
C ALA A 290 -5.62 -14.61 6.91
N LEU A 291 -5.46 -13.92 5.77
CA LEU A 291 -6.58 -13.56 4.90
C LEU A 291 -7.23 -14.81 4.29
N TRP A 292 -6.46 -15.82 3.91
CA TRP A 292 -6.99 -17.11 3.45
C TRP A 292 -7.92 -17.72 4.50
N TYR A 293 -7.47 -17.80 5.75
CA TYR A 293 -8.31 -18.33 6.82
C TYR A 293 -9.59 -17.52 6.97
N TRP A 294 -9.45 -16.20 7.11
CA TRP A 294 -10.57 -15.27 7.31
C TRP A 294 -11.65 -15.33 6.23
N ASN A 295 -11.24 -15.47 4.97
CA ASN A 295 -12.15 -15.38 3.83
C ASN A 295 -12.69 -16.75 3.38
N THR A 296 -12.05 -17.86 3.75
CA THR A 296 -12.39 -19.19 3.19
C THR A 296 -12.69 -20.27 4.21
N GLN A 297 -12.24 -20.13 5.46
CA GLN A 297 -12.34 -21.20 6.46
C GLN A 297 -13.46 -20.92 7.46
N THR A 298 -14.21 -21.97 7.82
CA THR A 298 -15.22 -21.91 8.88
C THR A 298 -14.68 -22.37 10.22
N GLY A 299 -13.54 -23.07 10.24
CA GLY A 299 -12.99 -23.70 11.44
C GLY A 299 -14.06 -24.50 12.21
N PRO A 300 -14.15 -24.36 13.55
CA PRO A 300 -15.20 -24.99 14.34
C PRO A 300 -16.55 -24.25 14.32
N GLY A 301 -16.67 -23.17 13.54
CA GLY A 301 -17.90 -22.42 13.30
C GLY A 301 -18.71 -22.96 12.12
N THR A 302 -19.67 -22.16 11.66
CA THR A 302 -20.59 -22.52 10.56
C THR A 302 -20.49 -21.59 9.35
N MET A 303 -19.66 -20.55 9.42
CA MET A 303 -19.46 -19.58 8.35
C MET A 303 -18.04 -19.02 8.40
N THR A 304 -17.61 -18.36 7.33
CA THR A 304 -16.32 -17.67 7.33
C THR A 304 -16.39 -16.40 8.19
N PRO A 305 -15.30 -15.99 8.86
CA PRO A 305 -15.24 -14.71 9.54
C PRO A 305 -15.62 -13.51 8.65
N HIS A 306 -15.22 -13.52 7.36
CA HIS A 306 -15.66 -12.54 6.37
C HIS A 306 -17.20 -12.45 6.30
N ASN A 307 -17.85 -13.59 6.07
CA ASN A 307 -19.32 -13.65 5.97
C ASN A 307 -20.01 -13.33 7.30
N ALA A 308 -19.38 -13.61 8.44
CA ALA A 308 -19.93 -13.25 9.74
C ALA A 308 -20.09 -11.73 9.90
N ILE A 309 -19.10 -10.96 9.45
CA ILE A 309 -19.14 -9.50 9.53
C ILE A 309 -20.01 -8.91 8.41
N VAL A 310 -19.76 -9.29 7.16
CA VAL A 310 -20.44 -8.71 5.99
C VAL A 310 -21.96 -8.94 6.03
N ASN A 311 -22.41 -10.08 6.56
CA ASN A 311 -23.83 -10.42 6.67
C ASN A 311 -24.45 -10.05 8.03
N GLY A 312 -23.74 -9.27 8.87
CA GLY A 312 -24.25 -8.81 10.16
C GLY A 312 -24.57 -9.93 11.16
N ARG A 313 -23.85 -11.06 11.11
CA ARG A 313 -24.00 -12.16 12.07
C ARG A 313 -23.29 -11.89 13.40
N GLY A 314 -22.29 -11.02 13.38
CA GLY A 314 -21.63 -10.48 14.56
C GLY A 314 -20.22 -11.00 14.79
N PHE A 315 -19.46 -10.27 15.63
CA PHE A 315 -18.06 -10.58 15.91
C PHE A 315 -17.89 -11.95 16.60
N GLY A 316 -18.87 -12.40 17.38
CA GLY A 316 -18.83 -13.69 18.07
C GLY A 316 -18.71 -14.88 17.13
N GLU A 317 -19.28 -14.82 15.92
CA GLU A 317 -19.14 -15.89 14.92
C GLU A 317 -17.72 -15.94 14.32
N THR A 318 -16.97 -14.83 14.35
CA THR A 318 -15.55 -14.82 13.98
C THR A 318 -14.73 -15.58 15.03
N ILE A 319 -15.00 -15.34 16.33
CA ILE A 319 -14.37 -16.07 17.44
C ILE A 319 -14.68 -17.56 17.33
N ARG A 320 -15.96 -17.89 17.08
CA ARG A 320 -16.41 -19.27 16.88
C ARG A 320 -15.65 -19.97 15.77
N SER A 321 -15.40 -19.28 14.66
CA SER A 321 -14.74 -19.84 13.48
C SER A 321 -13.23 -19.92 13.61
N ILE A 322 -12.61 -19.23 14.56
CA ILE A 322 -11.16 -19.24 14.78
C ILE A 322 -10.79 -20.22 15.89
N ASN A 323 -11.46 -20.16 17.04
CA ASN A 323 -11.15 -21.04 18.17
C ASN A 323 -12.38 -21.43 19.01
N GLY A 324 -13.55 -21.50 18.38
CA GLY A 324 -14.82 -21.69 19.08
C GLY A 324 -14.97 -23.00 19.85
N SER A 325 -14.24 -24.05 19.46
CA SER A 325 -14.23 -25.33 20.18
C SER A 325 -13.62 -25.23 21.58
N LEU A 326 -12.71 -24.27 21.79
CA LEU A 326 -12.00 -24.07 23.06
C LEU A 326 -12.53 -22.87 23.85
N GLU A 327 -13.10 -21.87 23.18
CA GLU A 327 -13.46 -20.59 23.81
C GLU A 327 -14.96 -20.40 24.03
N CYS A 328 -15.77 -20.65 23.00
CA CYS A 328 -17.20 -20.34 23.00
C CYS A 328 -18.03 -21.27 23.90
N ASN A 329 -19.31 -20.93 24.09
CA ASN A 329 -20.29 -21.65 24.90
C ASN A 329 -19.86 -21.78 26.37
N GLY A 330 -19.22 -20.73 26.90
CA GLY A 330 -18.77 -20.65 28.28
C GLY A 330 -17.49 -21.44 28.60
N ARG A 331 -16.79 -22.00 27.60
CA ARG A 331 -15.56 -22.79 27.82
C ARG A 331 -14.38 -21.93 28.27
N ASN A 332 -14.21 -20.74 27.67
CA ASN A 332 -13.21 -19.78 28.10
C ASN A 332 -13.70 -18.32 27.97
N PRO A 333 -14.57 -17.87 28.89
CA PRO A 333 -15.14 -16.52 28.83
C PRO A 333 -14.09 -15.40 28.85
N ALA A 334 -12.95 -15.64 29.51
CA ALA A 334 -11.86 -14.65 29.59
C ALA A 334 -11.20 -14.42 28.22
N GLN A 335 -10.97 -15.47 27.43
CA GLN A 335 -10.40 -15.32 26.08
C GLN A 335 -11.38 -14.68 25.11
N VAL A 336 -12.67 -15.07 25.17
CA VAL A 336 -13.73 -14.42 24.40
C VAL A 336 -13.76 -12.92 24.70
N GLN A 337 -13.73 -12.54 25.99
CA GLN A 337 -13.72 -11.14 26.40
C GLN A 337 -12.45 -10.40 25.91
N SER A 338 -11.27 -11.02 26.00
CA SER A 338 -10.02 -10.45 25.48
C SER A 338 -10.09 -10.10 23.99
N ARG A 339 -10.70 -10.97 23.17
CA ARG A 339 -10.95 -10.68 21.73
C ARG A 339 -11.92 -9.51 21.55
N ILE A 340 -13.01 -9.48 22.33
CA ILE A 340 -14.01 -8.41 22.28
C ILE A 340 -13.37 -7.07 22.65
N ASP A 341 -12.55 -7.02 23.69
CA ASP A 341 -11.87 -5.79 24.14
C ASP A 341 -10.94 -5.25 23.06
N ALA A 342 -10.19 -6.12 22.37
CA ALA A 342 -9.38 -5.73 21.22
C ALA A 342 -10.23 -5.19 20.06
N TYR A 343 -11.33 -5.86 19.73
CA TYR A 343 -12.24 -5.43 18.66
C TYR A 343 -12.91 -4.09 18.95
N GLN A 344 -13.36 -3.86 20.19
CA GLN A 344 -13.92 -2.58 20.61
C GLN A 344 -12.88 -1.45 20.53
N ARG A 345 -11.64 -1.69 20.96
CA ARG A 345 -10.56 -0.72 20.82
C ARG A 345 -10.26 -0.40 19.35
N PHE A 346 -10.21 -1.42 18.49
CA PHE A 346 -9.87 -1.23 17.08
C PHE A 346 -11.00 -0.54 16.30
N THR A 347 -12.25 -0.84 16.61
CA THR A 347 -13.39 -0.11 16.04
C THR A 347 -13.41 1.37 16.47
N GLN A 348 -13.02 1.69 17.71
CA GLN A 348 -12.81 3.07 18.14
C GLN A 348 -11.70 3.78 17.34
N ILE A 349 -10.55 3.14 17.13
CA ILE A 349 -9.43 3.68 16.32
C ILE A 349 -9.87 3.98 14.88
N LEU A 350 -10.74 3.14 14.31
CA LEU A 350 -11.26 3.33 12.95
C LEU A 350 -12.44 4.30 12.86
N GLY A 351 -12.96 4.77 14.00
CA GLY A 351 -14.16 5.61 14.05
C GLY A 351 -15.39 4.87 13.50
N THR A 352 -15.59 3.62 13.90
CA THR A 352 -16.79 2.82 13.58
C THR A 352 -17.38 2.20 14.85
N THR A 353 -18.53 1.54 14.74
CA THR A 353 -19.18 0.83 15.85
C THR A 353 -18.88 -0.66 15.81
N PRO A 354 -18.89 -1.38 16.95
CA PRO A 354 -18.64 -2.82 16.97
C PRO A 354 -19.82 -3.66 16.44
N GLY A 355 -21.02 -3.09 16.32
CA GLY A 355 -22.23 -3.84 15.99
C GLY A 355 -22.76 -4.65 17.17
N SER A 356 -23.54 -5.68 16.89
CA SER A 356 -24.17 -6.57 17.88
C SER A 356 -23.54 -7.98 17.86
N ASN A 357 -23.99 -8.86 18.77
CA ASN A 357 -23.58 -10.27 18.86
C ASN A 357 -22.05 -10.44 18.95
N LEU A 358 -21.43 -9.75 19.92
CA LEU A 358 -19.98 -9.76 20.09
C LEU A 358 -19.44 -11.04 20.74
N THR A 359 -20.30 -11.77 21.43
CA THR A 359 -19.94 -12.96 22.22
C THR A 359 -20.30 -14.26 21.49
N CYS A 360 -19.72 -15.36 21.96
CA CYS A 360 -20.02 -16.74 21.63
C CYS A 360 -19.86 -17.60 22.89
#